data_AF-A0A382LFP4-F1
#
_entry.id   AF-A0A382LFP4-F1
#
_cell.length_a   1.000
_cell.length_b   1.000
_cell.length_c   1.000
_cell.angle_alpha   90.00
_cell.angle_beta   90.00
_cell.angle_gamma   90.00
#
_symmetry.space_group_name_H-M   'P 1'
#
loop_
_entity.id
_entity.type
_entity.pdbx_description
1 polymer ?
#
loop_
_entity_poly.entity_id
_entity_poly.type
_entity_poly.pdbx_seq_one_letter_code
_entity_poly.pdbx_strand_id
1 'polypeptide(L)'
;MTKVIAIFCLFLVPFHSGQRGQELLNASSEAPTDVDTRMRSWRQHVQMEDESPFADLEWRAVGPQMQGGRIESVAIPRGSQSTLYVGAGSGNLWKTVNNGTTWEP
;
A
#
# COMPACT_ATOMS: atom_id res chain seq x y z
N MET A 1 47.73 -51.36 28.11
CA MET A 1 48.13 -51.54 26.70
C MET A 1 46.87 -51.44 25.85
N THR A 2 46.53 -50.22 25.41
CA THR A 2 46.55 -49.76 23.99
C THR A 2 45.20 -50.05 23.30
N LYS A 3 44.19 -49.19 23.48
CA LYS A 3 43.78 -48.08 22.57
C LYS A 3 43.74 -48.49 21.09
N VAL A 4 42.54 -48.61 20.50
CA VAL A 4 42.12 -47.87 19.29
C VAL A 4 40.60 -47.73 19.32
N ILE A 5 40.13 -46.53 19.64
CA ILE A 5 38.75 -46.08 19.48
C ILE A 5 38.65 -45.53 18.06
N ALA A 6 37.82 -46.16 17.21
CA ALA A 6 37.47 -45.64 15.90
C ALA A 6 36.43 -44.52 16.07
N ILE A 7 36.89 -43.28 16.25
CA ILE A 7 36.05 -42.09 16.07
C ILE A 7 35.98 -41.82 14.57
N PHE A 8 34.91 -42.32 13.96
CA PHE A 8 34.42 -41.85 12.68
C PHE A 8 33.92 -40.41 12.91
N CYS A 9 34.75 -39.41 12.63
CA CYS A 9 34.31 -38.02 12.55
C CYS A 9 33.37 -37.89 11.34
N LEU A 10 32.09 -38.16 11.56
CA LEU A 10 31.01 -37.81 10.66
C LEU A 10 31.06 -36.29 10.45
N PHE A 11 31.24 -35.88 9.21
CA PHE A 11 30.94 -34.54 8.74
C PHE A 11 29.47 -34.23 9.02
N LEU A 12 29.20 -33.51 10.11
CA LEU A 12 27.89 -32.91 10.40
C LEU A 12 28.10 -31.45 10.75
N VAL A 13 28.62 -30.67 9.79
CA VAL A 13 28.21 -29.28 9.72
C VAL A 13 26.81 -29.33 9.10
N PRO A 14 25.72 -29.04 9.84
CA PRO A 14 24.41 -28.94 9.22
C PRO A 14 24.49 -27.79 8.24
N PHE A 15 24.50 -28.13 6.95
CA PHE A 15 24.40 -27.23 5.83
C PHE A 15 23.05 -26.50 5.94
N HIS A 16 23.01 -25.42 6.73
CA HIS A 16 21.83 -24.54 6.93
C HIS A 16 21.55 -23.65 5.69
N SER A 17 22.14 -23.98 4.54
CA SER A 17 22.00 -23.18 3.31
C SER A 17 20.58 -23.19 2.73
N GLY A 18 19.71 -24.09 3.20
CA GLY A 18 18.31 -24.17 2.74
C GLY A 18 17.35 -23.19 3.41
N GLN A 19 17.67 -22.64 4.59
CA GLN A 19 16.74 -21.78 5.33
C GLN A 19 16.73 -20.35 4.77
N ARG A 20 17.90 -19.79 4.44
CA ARG A 20 18.03 -18.41 3.96
C ARG A 20 17.29 -18.17 2.64
N GLY A 21 17.27 -19.15 1.74
CA GLY A 21 16.54 -19.04 0.47
C GLY A 21 15.01 -19.00 0.64
N GLN A 22 14.47 -19.80 1.56
CA GLN A 22 13.03 -19.83 1.84
C GLN A 22 12.57 -18.60 2.63
N GLU A 23 13.40 -18.08 3.53
CA GLU A 23 13.12 -16.86 4.28
C GLU A 23 13.03 -15.63 3.36
N LEU A 24 13.90 -15.55 2.34
CA LEU A 24 13.87 -14.49 1.32
C LEU A 24 12.67 -14.59 0.37
N LEU A 25 12.22 -15.81 0.06
CA LEU A 25 11.02 -16.04 -0.74
C LEU A 25 9.74 -15.72 0.06
N ASN A 26 9.70 -16.08 1.35
CA ASN A 26 8.56 -15.78 2.21
C ASN A 26 8.42 -14.29 2.50
N ALA A 27 9.54 -13.57 2.66
CA ALA A 27 9.56 -12.12 2.88
C ALA A 27 9.00 -11.31 1.70
N SER A 28 8.84 -11.91 0.51
CA SER A 28 8.36 -11.24 -0.71
C SER A 28 6.92 -11.59 -1.11
N SER A 29 6.19 -12.37 -0.28
CA SER A 29 4.86 -12.90 -0.63
C SER A 29 3.76 -12.54 0.36
N GLU A 30 3.72 -11.29 0.84
CA GLU A 30 2.61 -10.85 1.69
C GLU A 30 1.32 -10.79 0.87
N ALA A 31 0.29 -11.51 1.33
CA ALA A 31 -1.01 -11.55 0.66
C ALA A 31 -1.66 -10.15 0.65
N PRO A 32 -2.46 -9.81 -0.38
CA PRO A 32 -3.18 -8.53 -0.39
C PRO A 32 -4.03 -8.36 0.87
N THR A 33 -4.09 -7.13 1.40
CA THR A 33 -4.90 -6.84 2.58
C THR A 33 -6.37 -7.20 2.33
N ASP A 34 -6.90 -8.03 3.22
CA ASP A 34 -8.29 -8.47 3.21
C ASP A 34 -9.29 -7.28 3.14
N VAL A 35 -10.42 -7.49 2.47
CA VAL A 35 -11.46 -6.47 2.27
C VAL A 35 -11.98 -5.96 3.59
N ASP A 36 -12.35 -6.86 4.51
CA ASP A 36 -12.93 -6.45 5.80
C ASP A 36 -11.92 -5.66 6.62
N THR A 37 -10.66 -6.04 6.55
CA THR A 37 -9.56 -5.29 7.19
C THR A 37 -9.44 -3.89 6.63
N ARG A 38 -9.41 -3.71 5.30
CA ARG A 38 -9.38 -2.38 4.67
C ARG A 38 -10.59 -1.54 5.05
N MET A 39 -11.78 -2.14 5.04
CA MET A 39 -13.02 -1.45 5.39
C MET A 39 -13.06 -1.07 6.89
N ARG A 40 -12.47 -1.87 7.78
CA ARG A 40 -12.31 -1.49 9.20
C ARG A 40 -11.39 -0.28 9.35
N SER A 41 -10.23 -0.28 8.68
CA SER A 41 -9.30 0.85 8.71
C SER A 41 -9.95 2.13 8.15
N TRP A 42 -10.73 2.02 7.07
CA TRP A 42 -11.48 3.16 6.53
C TRP A 42 -12.48 3.73 7.54
N ARG A 43 -13.30 2.88 8.16
CA ARG A 43 -14.27 3.33 9.18
C ARG A 43 -13.59 4.01 10.37
N GLN A 44 -12.46 3.44 10.82
CA GLN A 44 -11.68 4.03 11.90
C GLN A 44 -11.15 5.42 11.50
N HIS A 45 -10.65 5.58 10.28
CA HIS A 45 -10.21 6.87 9.76
C HIS A 45 -11.34 7.92 9.79
N VAL A 46 -12.52 7.58 9.28
CA VAL A 46 -13.69 8.48 9.29
C VAL A 46 -14.07 8.87 10.72
N GLN A 47 -14.10 7.90 11.65
CA GLN A 47 -14.38 8.19 13.05
C GLN A 47 -13.35 9.16 13.67
N MET A 48 -12.06 8.98 13.37
CA MET A 48 -11.00 9.86 13.88
C MET A 48 -11.08 11.27 13.28
N GLU A 49 -11.56 11.39 12.04
CA GLU A 49 -11.82 12.70 11.41
C GLU A 49 -12.99 13.41 12.11
N ASP A 50 -14.10 12.71 12.35
CA ASP A 50 -15.28 13.24 13.04
C ASP A 50 -15.00 13.63 14.50
N GLU A 51 -14.21 12.83 15.22
CA GLU A 51 -13.84 13.05 16.63
C GLU A 51 -12.67 14.02 16.79
N SER A 52 -12.10 14.51 15.70
CA SER A 52 -10.94 15.40 15.72
C SER A 52 -11.26 16.69 16.47
N PRO A 53 -10.38 17.18 17.36
CA PRO A 53 -10.52 18.52 17.93
C PRO A 53 -10.40 19.65 16.89
N PHE A 54 -10.08 19.29 15.64
CA PHE A 54 -9.98 20.19 14.49
C PHE A 54 -11.07 19.93 13.44
N ALA A 55 -12.11 19.14 13.74
CA ALA A 55 -13.16 18.77 12.78
C ALA A 55 -13.88 20.01 12.17
N ASP A 56 -13.96 21.10 12.93
CA ASP A 56 -14.57 22.36 12.48
C ASP A 56 -13.62 23.25 11.65
N LEU A 57 -12.35 22.84 11.44
CA LEU A 57 -11.40 23.60 10.62
C LEU A 57 -11.48 23.16 9.16
N GLU A 58 -11.66 24.15 8.28
CA GLU A 58 -11.63 23.90 6.84
C GLU A 58 -10.19 23.84 6.31
N TRP A 59 -9.83 22.68 5.75
CA TRP A 59 -8.59 22.54 5.01
C TRP A 59 -8.68 23.29 3.68
N ARG A 60 -7.72 24.17 3.43
CA ARG A 60 -7.55 24.83 2.14
C ARG A 60 -6.22 24.48 1.50
N ALA A 61 -6.22 24.31 0.19
CA ALA A 61 -4.98 24.22 -0.57
C ALA A 61 -4.19 25.54 -0.44
N VAL A 62 -2.90 25.46 -0.08
CA VAL A 62 -2.01 26.63 0.07
C VAL A 62 -1.16 26.87 -1.18
N GLY A 63 -1.10 25.92 -2.12
CA GLY A 63 -0.54 26.16 -3.45
C GLY A 63 -0.19 24.86 -4.19
N PRO A 64 0.60 24.95 -5.28
CA PRO A 64 0.52 25.97 -6.33
C PRO A 64 -0.81 25.85 -7.11
N GLN A 65 -1.26 26.94 -7.76
CA GLN A 65 -2.51 26.92 -8.56
C GLN A 65 -2.49 25.90 -9.70
N MET A 66 -1.30 25.64 -10.26
CA MET A 66 -1.07 24.53 -11.19
C MET A 66 -0.17 23.51 -10.49
N GLN A 67 -0.78 22.46 -9.95
CA GLN A 67 -0.03 21.32 -9.41
C GLN A 67 0.42 20.43 -10.57
N GLY A 68 1.74 20.26 -10.69
CA GLY A 68 2.31 19.24 -11.56
C GLY A 68 2.17 17.87 -10.91
N GLY A 69 2.02 16.83 -11.72
CA GLY A 69 1.92 15.45 -11.25
C GLY A 69 1.81 14.49 -12.41
N ARG A 70 2.15 13.21 -12.17
CA ARG A 70 1.94 12.15 -13.15
C ARG A 70 0.52 11.65 -13.02
N ILE A 71 -0.25 11.68 -14.10
CA ILE A 71 -1.54 11.01 -14.17
C ILE A 71 -1.32 9.64 -14.83
N GLU A 72 -1.74 8.58 -14.14
CA GLU A 72 -1.53 7.20 -14.60
C GLU A 72 -2.79 6.59 -15.19
N SER A 73 -3.97 7.07 -14.78
CA SER A 73 -5.24 6.55 -15.27
C SER A 73 -6.30 7.65 -15.35
N VAL A 74 -7.18 7.52 -16.34
CA VAL A 74 -8.35 8.36 -16.54
C VAL A 74 -9.52 7.45 -16.90
N ALA A 75 -10.67 7.64 -16.26
CA ALA A 75 -11.89 6.89 -16.54
C ALA A 75 -13.11 7.81 -16.62
N ILE A 76 -13.99 7.53 -17.58
CA ILE A 76 -15.25 8.25 -17.79
C ILE A 76 -16.39 7.22 -17.67
N PRO A 77 -17.32 7.38 -16.71
CA PRO A 77 -18.45 6.48 -16.59
C PRO A 77 -19.38 6.60 -17.79
N ARG A 78 -19.96 5.47 -18.23
CA ARG A 78 -20.88 5.45 -19.37
C ARG A 78 -22.09 6.35 -19.11
N GLY A 79 -22.50 7.12 -20.13
CA GLY A 79 -23.64 8.03 -20.04
C GLY A 79 -23.34 9.39 -19.41
N SER A 80 -22.14 9.59 -18.88
CA SER A 80 -21.69 10.89 -18.38
C SER A 80 -20.82 11.60 -19.40
N GLN A 81 -21.08 12.89 -19.62
CA GLN A 81 -20.25 13.76 -20.45
C GLN A 81 -19.31 14.64 -19.63
N SER A 82 -19.57 14.83 -18.32
CA SER A 82 -18.84 15.78 -17.48
C SER A 82 -18.15 15.19 -16.26
N THR A 83 -18.45 13.93 -15.91
CA THR A 83 -17.78 13.21 -14.83
C THR A 83 -16.52 12.51 -15.34
N LEU A 84 -15.39 12.77 -14.68
CA LEU A 84 -14.13 12.06 -14.93
C LEU A 84 -13.53 11.61 -13.59
N TYR A 85 -12.86 10.47 -13.61
CA TYR A 85 -12.04 9.98 -12.51
C TYR A 85 -10.58 9.91 -12.97
N VAL A 86 -9.66 10.34 -12.11
CA VAL A 86 -8.24 10.45 -12.42
C VAL A 86 -7.41 9.86 -11.29
N GLY A 87 -6.57 8.88 -11.61
CA GLY A 87 -5.59 8.32 -10.67
C GLY A 87 -4.23 8.98 -10.84
N ALA A 88 -3.73 9.63 -9.79
CA ALA A 88 -2.40 10.22 -9.78
C ALA A 88 -1.34 9.18 -9.37
N GLY A 89 -0.16 9.24 -9.99
CA GLY A 89 0.94 8.30 -9.72
C GLY A 89 1.62 8.50 -8.37
N SER A 90 1.30 9.59 -7.66
CA SER A 90 1.63 9.77 -6.23
C SER A 90 0.63 9.09 -5.29
N GLY A 91 -0.44 8.49 -5.81
CA GLY A 91 -1.59 8.00 -5.06
C GLY A 91 -2.81 8.95 -5.14
N ASN A 92 -3.92 8.51 -4.53
CA ASN A 92 -5.26 9.14 -4.52
C ASN A 92 -6.07 9.00 -5.81
N LEU A 93 -7.39 9.23 -5.69
CA LEU A 93 -8.36 9.15 -6.78
C LEU A 93 -9.17 10.44 -6.85
N TRP A 94 -8.96 11.22 -7.89
CA TRP A 94 -9.64 12.49 -8.07
C TRP A 94 -10.88 12.34 -8.92
N LYS A 95 -11.93 13.07 -8.59
CA LYS A 95 -13.19 13.12 -9.34
C LYS A 95 -13.52 14.55 -9.72
N THR A 96 -14.01 14.72 -10.93
CA THR A 96 -14.67 15.96 -11.38
C THR A 96 -16.06 15.62 -11.88
N VAL A 97 -16.99 16.58 -11.83
CA VAL A 97 -18.32 16.51 -12.44
C VAL A 97 -18.58 17.64 -13.43
N ASN A 98 -17.57 18.48 -13.67
CA ASN A 98 -17.66 19.72 -14.47
C ASN A 98 -16.55 19.80 -15.53
N ASN A 99 -16.33 18.70 -16.25
CA ASN A 99 -15.36 18.60 -17.35
C ASN A 99 -13.91 18.89 -16.94
N GLY A 100 -13.55 18.65 -15.67
CA GLY A 100 -12.19 18.87 -15.17
C GLY A 100 -11.89 20.30 -14.75
N THR A 101 -12.92 21.14 -14.55
CA THR A 101 -12.75 22.51 -14.05
C THR A 101 -12.37 22.53 -12.58
N THR A 102 -13.03 21.72 -11.76
CA THR A 102 -12.69 21.50 -10.35
C THR A 102 -12.66 20.02 -10.03
N TRP A 103 -11.91 19.66 -9.00
CA TRP A 103 -11.66 18.28 -8.61
C TRP A 103 -11.86 18.10 -7.10
N GLU A 104 -12.49 16.99 -6.75
CA GLU A 104 -12.62 16.46 -5.39
C GLU A 104 -11.66 15.27 -5.26
N PRO A 105 -10.85 15.20 -4.19
CA PRO A 105 -9.94 14.07 -3.93
C PRO A 105 -10.68 12.81 -3.43
#